data_AF-A0A3Q8BE77-F1
#
_entry.id   AF-A0A3Q8BE77-F1
#
_cell.length_a   1.000
_cell.length_b   1.000
_cell.length_c   1.000
_cell.angle_alpha   90.00
_cell.angle_beta   90.00
_cell.angle_gamma   90.00
#
_symmetry.space_group_name_H-M   'P 1'
#
loop_
_entity.id
_entity.type
_entity.pdbx_description
1 polymer ?
#
loop_
_entity_poly.entity_id
_entity_poly.type
_entity_poly.pdbx_seq_one_letter_code
_entity_poly.pdbx_strand_id
1 'polypeptide(L)'
;MSIHYQKYIFKIKGHNIVSSKEVLIRNITQNPDILDVKDDCVFLNDKRLQVEITYSEKTKKPTGIIKVSSKNIEELELFDSKIVEIISNEKKFTEFRCIYDGISSHYSTTIYSKLHEIERRTREFLKELFYLSDDTAELKEYSNSLKEMEKNDFTFSKLINHIFKRDEISNEFISHIESCIEAGTVPKKDLLPTNFWNSSSLTGDKEEGLEINKLLEEIRKTRNIVAHCGEFSKEDFESCNNVVSKLSRKLDDVINSIESAKVSSKLYAKEAERINNSLQSVDSEIKKRYFKSYEIFEGDLRGQIQNFEIDWNKKPAISLRNHRDFYLHLSEKTDEEIKQEIERLNLINLIDGESKENNIESKLTDKDVDGLTIIVPAQEDGFKQVFLTDNEWYDIRIGKAKRNKIQYIAGYEVAPRSGIQYIAKVKKIVPSDNYVGYWKVLFDGEPQKYDSLIPLGDTYPPQNIRYTTKKELDDVAKGGGTLEVIFKNPY
;
A
#
# COMPACT_ATOMS: atom_id res chain seq x y z
N MET A 1 -21.65 -28.79 -29.45
CA MET A 1 -21.58 -27.71 -30.46
C MET A 1 -20.15 -27.64 -30.95
N SER A 2 -19.89 -27.91 -32.23
CA SER A 2 -18.54 -27.77 -32.79
C SER A 2 -18.12 -26.30 -32.69
N ILE A 3 -17.13 -26.01 -31.83
CA ILE A 3 -16.58 -24.67 -31.67
C ILE A 3 -15.98 -24.27 -33.03
N HIS A 4 -16.61 -23.31 -33.70
CA HIS A 4 -16.02 -22.64 -34.86
C HIS A 4 -15.48 -21.33 -34.33
N TYR A 5 -14.15 -21.17 -34.29
CA TYR A 5 -13.55 -19.87 -34.04
C TYR A 5 -13.90 -18.98 -35.22
N GLN A 6 -14.56 -17.87 -34.92
CA GLN A 6 -15.15 -17.05 -35.95
C GLN A 6 -14.74 -15.60 -35.78
N LYS A 7 -14.52 -14.97 -36.93
CA LYS A 7 -14.97 -13.61 -37.25
C LYS A 7 -13.95 -12.50 -37.13
N TYR A 8 -12.72 -12.71 -37.59
CA TYR A 8 -12.00 -11.54 -38.12
C TYR A 8 -12.87 -10.86 -39.16
N ILE A 9 -13.36 -9.66 -38.84
CA ILE A 9 -14.17 -8.83 -39.74
C ILE A 9 -13.30 -7.65 -40.07
N PHE A 10 -12.74 -7.66 -41.28
CA PHE A 10 -11.93 -6.54 -41.74
C PHE A 10 -12.78 -5.56 -42.53
N LYS A 11 -12.81 -4.30 -42.09
CA LYS A 11 -13.46 -3.21 -42.80
C LYS A 11 -12.43 -2.46 -43.64
N ILE A 12 -12.62 -2.52 -44.95
CA ILE A 12 -11.71 -1.92 -45.94
C ILE A 12 -12.42 -0.77 -46.65
N LYS A 13 -11.76 0.38 -46.80
CA LYS A 13 -12.29 1.54 -47.57
C LYS A 13 -11.35 1.97 -48.69
N GLY A 14 -11.92 2.33 -49.84
CA GLY A 14 -11.22 2.95 -50.97
C GLY A 14 -11.94 2.74 -52.30
N HIS A 15 -12.24 3.82 -53.04
CA HIS A 15 -13.03 3.79 -54.29
C HIS A 15 -12.43 2.88 -55.38
N ASN A 16 -11.10 2.82 -55.48
CA ASN A 16 -10.42 1.98 -56.48
C ASN A 16 -10.15 0.55 -56.00
N ILE A 17 -10.30 0.28 -54.70
CA ILE A 17 -9.83 -0.96 -54.06
C ILE A 17 -10.99 -1.91 -53.75
N VAL A 18 -12.17 -1.33 -53.53
CA VAL A 18 -13.38 -2.05 -53.16
C VAL A 18 -14.51 -1.67 -54.12
N SER A 19 -14.27 -1.58 -55.42
CA SER A 19 -15.34 -1.22 -56.37
C SER A 19 -16.29 -2.39 -56.68
N SER A 20 -15.92 -3.62 -56.33
CA SER A 20 -16.79 -4.81 -56.38
C SER A 20 -16.22 -5.92 -55.48
N LYS A 21 -16.97 -7.03 -55.29
CA LYS A 21 -16.47 -8.23 -54.59
C LYS A 21 -15.23 -8.79 -55.29
N GLU A 22 -15.24 -8.84 -56.62
CA GLU A 22 -14.16 -9.38 -57.46
C GLU A 22 -12.91 -8.51 -57.41
N VAL A 23 -13.06 -7.17 -57.42
CA VAL A 23 -11.93 -6.26 -57.30
C VAL A 23 -11.29 -6.36 -55.91
N LEU A 24 -12.11 -6.51 -54.86
CA LEU A 24 -11.60 -6.73 -53.52
C LEU A 24 -10.80 -8.04 -53.43
N ILE A 25 -11.35 -9.14 -53.96
CA ILE A 25 -10.66 -10.44 -54.02
C ILE A 25 -9.34 -10.30 -54.77
N ARG A 26 -9.36 -9.72 -55.98
CA ARG A 26 -8.15 -9.51 -56.79
C ARG A 26 -7.07 -8.72 -56.04
N ASN A 27 -7.46 -7.74 -55.25
CA ASN A 27 -6.53 -6.91 -54.52
C ASN A 27 -5.90 -7.64 -53.32
N ILE A 28 -6.62 -8.56 -52.67
CA ILE A 28 -6.08 -9.38 -51.57
C ILE A 28 -5.35 -10.64 -52.05
N THR A 29 -5.60 -11.13 -53.28
CA THR A 29 -4.95 -12.30 -53.87
C THR A 29 -3.88 -11.97 -54.92
N GLN A 30 -3.25 -10.78 -54.83
CA GLN A 30 -2.22 -10.36 -55.80
C GLN A 30 -1.01 -11.30 -55.83
N ASN A 31 -0.72 -11.98 -54.73
CA ASN A 31 0.24 -13.08 -54.68
C ASN A 31 -0.49 -14.37 -54.28
N PRO A 32 -0.90 -15.20 -55.26
CA PRO A 32 -1.64 -16.45 -55.00
C PRO A 32 -0.85 -17.46 -54.17
N ASP A 33 0.48 -17.37 -54.18
CA ASP A 33 1.36 -18.23 -53.37
C ASP A 33 1.31 -17.85 -51.88
N ILE A 34 0.86 -16.63 -51.55
CA ILE A 34 0.70 -16.13 -50.18
C ILE A 34 -0.74 -16.31 -49.71
N LEU A 35 -1.72 -15.95 -50.56
CA LEU A 35 -3.14 -16.02 -50.25
C LEU A 35 -3.97 -16.13 -51.53
N ASP A 36 -4.70 -17.23 -51.66
CA ASP A 36 -5.64 -17.46 -52.77
C ASP A 36 -7.07 -17.62 -52.26
N VAL A 37 -8.05 -17.09 -52.98
CA VAL A 37 -9.48 -17.15 -52.62
C VAL A 37 -10.26 -17.81 -53.75
N LYS A 38 -10.77 -19.00 -53.49
CA LYS A 38 -11.58 -19.79 -54.43
C LYS A 38 -12.76 -20.42 -53.70
N ASP A 39 -13.94 -20.39 -54.31
CA ASP A 39 -15.16 -21.04 -53.81
C ASP A 39 -15.46 -20.75 -52.33
N ASP A 40 -15.45 -19.46 -51.97
CA ASP A 40 -15.66 -18.96 -50.59
C ASP A 40 -14.71 -19.60 -49.55
N CYS A 41 -13.52 -20.01 -50.00
CA CYS A 41 -12.44 -20.51 -49.17
C CYS A 41 -11.14 -19.75 -49.44
N VAL A 42 -10.36 -19.53 -48.39
CA VAL A 42 -8.97 -19.08 -48.49
C VAL A 42 -8.06 -20.30 -48.44
N PHE A 43 -7.12 -20.38 -49.37
CA PHE A 43 -6.05 -21.37 -49.39
C PHE A 43 -4.74 -20.68 -48.99
N LEU A 44 -4.12 -21.19 -47.91
CA LEU A 44 -2.83 -20.74 -47.39
C LEU A 44 -1.92 -21.97 -47.32
N ASN A 45 -0.98 -22.10 -48.26
CA ASN A 45 -0.17 -23.31 -48.43
C ASN A 45 -1.10 -24.55 -48.52
N ASP A 46 -1.01 -25.46 -47.54
CA ASP A 46 -1.79 -26.70 -47.47
C ASP A 46 -3.12 -26.55 -46.68
N LYS A 47 -3.41 -25.37 -46.12
CA LYS A 47 -4.55 -25.13 -45.23
C LYS A 47 -5.72 -24.46 -45.98
N ARG A 48 -6.94 -24.87 -45.65
CA ARG A 48 -8.19 -24.35 -46.23
C ARG A 48 -9.07 -23.73 -45.14
N LEU A 49 -9.31 -22.43 -45.22
CA LEU A 49 -10.18 -21.69 -44.30
C LEU A 49 -11.47 -21.26 -45.00
N GLN A 50 -12.57 -21.23 -44.25
CA GLN A 50 -13.84 -20.71 -44.77
C GLN A 50 -13.83 -19.18 -44.72
N VAL A 51 -14.21 -18.54 -45.83
CA VAL A 51 -14.23 -17.09 -45.95
C VAL A 51 -15.56 -16.60 -46.51
N GLU A 52 -16.05 -15.49 -45.97
CA GLU A 52 -17.25 -14.81 -46.44
C GLU A 52 -16.87 -13.36 -46.76
N ILE A 53 -16.96 -12.99 -48.04
CA ILE A 53 -16.61 -11.65 -48.52
C ILE A 53 -17.90 -10.94 -48.95
N THR A 54 -18.20 -9.84 -48.29
CA THR A 54 -19.36 -9.00 -48.59
C THR A 54 -18.93 -7.60 -48.99
N TYR A 55 -19.75 -6.98 -49.84
CA TYR A 55 -19.49 -5.66 -50.41
C TYR A 55 -20.71 -4.75 -50.21
N SER A 56 -20.47 -3.48 -49.87
CA SER A 56 -21.52 -2.47 -49.71
C SER A 56 -21.14 -1.13 -50.33
N GLU A 57 -21.93 -0.73 -51.33
CA GLU A 57 -21.90 0.60 -51.98
C GLU A 57 -22.74 1.65 -51.25
N LYS A 58 -23.50 1.27 -50.22
CA LYS A 58 -24.56 2.11 -49.62
C LYS A 58 -24.05 3.36 -48.88
N THR A 59 -22.75 3.64 -48.86
CA THR A 59 -22.18 4.82 -48.17
C THR A 59 -21.31 5.63 -49.11
N LYS A 60 -21.04 6.92 -48.79
CA LYS A 60 -20.13 7.80 -49.56
C LYS A 60 -18.72 7.21 -49.81
N LYS A 61 -18.38 6.08 -49.18
CA LYS A 61 -17.15 5.31 -49.38
C LYS A 61 -17.49 3.81 -49.53
N PRO A 62 -17.13 3.13 -50.63
CA PRO A 62 -17.36 1.69 -50.77
C PRO A 62 -16.62 0.93 -49.67
N THR A 63 -17.30 -0.10 -49.13
CA THR A 63 -16.82 -0.89 -47.99
C THR A 63 -16.81 -2.37 -48.31
N GLY A 64 -15.67 -3.03 -48.04
CA GLY A 64 -15.51 -4.47 -48.11
C GLY A 64 -15.44 -5.05 -46.71
N ILE A 65 -16.11 -6.17 -46.50
CA ILE A 65 -16.04 -6.95 -45.26
C ILE A 65 -15.58 -8.36 -45.59
N ILE A 66 -14.45 -8.76 -45.01
CA ILE A 66 -13.91 -10.12 -45.10
C ILE A 66 -14.13 -10.76 -43.74
N LYS A 67 -14.81 -11.91 -43.72
CA LYS A 67 -15.06 -12.72 -42.52
C LYS A 67 -14.41 -14.08 -42.67
N VAL A 68 -13.51 -14.43 -41.74
CA VAL A 68 -12.80 -15.72 -41.76
C VAL A 68 -13.23 -16.59 -40.58
N SER A 69 -13.36 -17.89 -40.83
CA SER A 69 -13.76 -18.88 -39.83
C SER A 69 -12.89 -20.14 -39.94
N SER A 70 -12.46 -20.68 -38.80
CA SER A 70 -11.75 -21.96 -38.73
C SER A 70 -12.08 -22.69 -37.41
N LYS A 71 -11.85 -24.00 -37.38
CA LYS A 71 -11.89 -24.82 -36.15
C LYS A 71 -10.54 -24.87 -35.44
N ASN A 72 -9.46 -24.42 -36.08
CA ASN A 72 -8.11 -24.38 -35.53
C ASN A 72 -7.64 -22.92 -35.40
N ILE A 73 -7.10 -22.56 -34.24
CA ILE A 73 -6.60 -21.21 -33.97
C ILE A 73 -5.34 -20.88 -34.80
N GLU A 74 -4.46 -21.86 -35.02
CA GLU A 74 -3.22 -21.70 -35.78
C GLU A 74 -3.47 -21.36 -37.25
N GLU A 75 -4.62 -21.78 -37.78
CA GLU A 75 -5.07 -21.39 -39.12
C GLU A 75 -5.43 -19.90 -39.18
N LEU A 76 -6.08 -19.39 -38.13
CA LEU A 76 -6.42 -17.96 -38.03
C LEU A 76 -5.18 -17.10 -37.82
N GLU A 77 -4.20 -17.55 -37.02
CA GLU A 77 -2.90 -16.88 -36.84
C GLU A 77 -2.13 -16.76 -38.16
N LEU A 78 -2.07 -17.87 -38.91
CA LEU A 78 -1.44 -17.88 -40.21
C LEU A 78 -2.13 -16.89 -41.17
N PHE A 79 -3.47 -16.89 -41.17
CA PHE A 79 -4.23 -15.96 -42.00
C PHE A 79 -3.99 -14.50 -41.61
N ASP A 80 -4.01 -14.17 -40.32
CA ASP A 80 -3.79 -12.81 -39.82
C ASP A 80 -2.40 -12.30 -40.18
N SER A 81 -1.36 -13.10 -39.95
CA SER A 81 0.02 -12.80 -40.34
C SER A 81 0.14 -12.50 -41.85
N LYS A 82 -0.49 -13.32 -42.70
CA LYS A 82 -0.45 -13.15 -44.16
C LYS A 82 -1.23 -11.93 -44.62
N ILE A 83 -2.36 -11.64 -44.00
CA ILE A 83 -3.15 -10.44 -44.28
C ILE A 83 -2.40 -9.17 -43.88
N VAL A 84 -1.78 -9.14 -42.70
CA VAL A 84 -0.95 -8.02 -42.23
C VAL A 84 0.24 -7.79 -43.17
N GLU A 85 0.88 -8.86 -43.65
CA GLU A 85 1.95 -8.81 -44.65
C GLU A 85 1.48 -8.14 -45.95
N ILE A 86 0.34 -8.57 -46.49
CA ILE A 86 -0.27 -8.01 -47.72
C ILE A 86 -0.59 -6.52 -47.54
N ILE A 87 -1.18 -6.14 -46.40
CA ILE A 87 -1.59 -4.74 -46.15
C ILE A 87 -0.38 -3.83 -45.99
N SER A 88 0.62 -4.29 -45.22
CA SER A 88 1.81 -3.49 -44.88
C SER A 88 2.68 -3.22 -46.09
N ASN A 89 2.80 -4.19 -47.00
CA ASN A 89 3.63 -4.06 -48.20
C ASN A 89 3.03 -3.12 -49.25
N GLU A 90 1.71 -2.97 -49.30
CA GLU A 90 1.08 -2.41 -50.50
C GLU A 90 0.78 -0.91 -50.46
N LYS A 91 0.77 -0.20 -49.32
CA LYS A 91 0.36 1.23 -49.19
C LYS A 91 -0.96 1.64 -49.88
N LYS A 92 -1.67 0.72 -50.55
CA LYS A 92 -2.90 0.94 -51.30
C LYS A 92 -4.08 1.05 -50.35
N PHE A 93 -4.15 0.20 -49.32
CA PHE A 93 -5.26 0.20 -48.37
C PHE A 93 -5.25 1.45 -47.49
N THR A 94 -6.13 2.40 -47.79
CA THR A 94 -6.20 3.66 -47.03
C THR A 94 -6.75 3.49 -45.61
N GLU A 95 -7.57 2.47 -45.36
CA GLU A 95 -8.13 2.20 -44.04
C GLU A 95 -8.51 0.71 -43.95
N PHE A 96 -7.84 -0.02 -43.07
CA PHE A 96 -8.06 -1.42 -42.77
C PHE A 96 -8.28 -1.56 -41.26
N ARG A 97 -9.45 -2.05 -40.83
CA ARG A 97 -9.78 -2.19 -39.40
C ARG A 97 -10.31 -3.57 -39.08
N CYS A 98 -9.75 -4.22 -38.06
CA CYS A 98 -10.33 -5.38 -37.42
C CYS A 98 -11.54 -4.93 -36.56
N ILE A 99 -12.71 -5.53 -36.77
CA ILE A 99 -13.94 -5.28 -35.98
C ILE A 99 -14.12 -6.32 -34.88
N TYR A 100 -13.62 -7.54 -35.08
CA TYR A 100 -13.62 -8.59 -34.07
C TYR A 100 -12.36 -9.43 -34.20
N ASP A 101 -11.64 -9.58 -33.10
CA ASP A 101 -10.38 -10.30 -33.02
C ASP A 101 -10.63 -11.68 -32.40
N GLY A 102 -10.61 -12.71 -33.26
CA GLY A 102 -10.84 -14.09 -32.85
C GLY A 102 -9.64 -14.72 -32.12
N ILE A 103 -8.41 -14.28 -32.40
CA ILE A 103 -7.20 -14.81 -31.75
C ILE A 103 -7.15 -14.32 -30.32
N SER A 104 -7.24 -13.00 -30.13
CA SER A 104 -7.28 -12.40 -28.81
C SER A 104 -8.46 -12.92 -28.00
N SER A 105 -9.64 -13.09 -28.62
CA SER A 105 -10.81 -13.68 -27.93
C SER A 105 -10.56 -15.12 -27.46
N HIS A 106 -9.85 -15.95 -28.24
CA HIS A 106 -9.54 -17.32 -27.86
C HIS A 106 -8.56 -17.36 -26.68
N TYR A 107 -7.42 -16.67 -26.81
CA TYR A 107 -6.36 -16.70 -25.80
C TYR A 107 -6.78 -15.99 -24.51
N SER A 108 -7.49 -14.87 -24.60
CA SER A 108 -8.05 -14.16 -23.43
C SER A 108 -9.03 -15.03 -22.65
N THR A 109 -9.94 -15.74 -23.33
CA THR A 109 -10.90 -16.65 -22.68
C THR A 109 -10.17 -17.80 -22.00
N THR A 110 -9.16 -18.37 -22.68
CA THR A 110 -8.39 -19.50 -22.16
C THR A 110 -7.57 -19.09 -20.94
N ILE A 111 -6.87 -17.95 -21.00
CA ILE A 111 -6.07 -17.48 -19.86
C ILE A 111 -6.93 -17.04 -18.68
N TYR A 112 -8.13 -16.48 -18.92
CA TYR A 112 -9.06 -16.09 -17.85
C TYR A 112 -9.39 -17.25 -16.91
N SER A 113 -9.54 -18.46 -17.44
CA SER A 113 -9.77 -19.65 -16.61
C SER A 113 -8.63 -19.91 -15.63
N LYS A 114 -7.38 -19.72 -16.07
CA LYS A 114 -6.16 -19.89 -15.26
C LYS A 114 -5.95 -18.74 -14.27
N LEU A 115 -6.30 -17.52 -14.67
CA LEU A 115 -6.29 -16.35 -13.78
C LEU A 115 -7.26 -16.54 -12.61
N HIS A 116 -8.44 -17.12 -12.85
CA HIS A 116 -9.39 -17.47 -11.80
C HIS A 116 -8.89 -18.57 -10.87
N GLU A 117 -8.13 -19.54 -11.37
CA GLU A 117 -7.51 -20.57 -10.56
C GLU A 117 -6.49 -19.97 -9.57
N ILE A 118 -5.62 -19.08 -10.05
CA ILE A 118 -4.68 -18.34 -9.18
C ILE A 118 -5.40 -17.49 -8.14
N GLU A 119 -6.49 -16.82 -8.52
CA GLU A 119 -7.30 -16.06 -7.57
C GLU A 119 -7.88 -16.96 -6.46
N ARG A 120 -8.36 -18.15 -6.81
CA ARG A 120 -8.84 -19.14 -5.83
C ARG A 120 -7.71 -19.61 -4.92
N ARG A 121 -6.55 -19.97 -5.47
CA ARG A 121 -5.39 -20.40 -4.67
C ARG A 121 -4.87 -19.31 -3.75
N THR A 122 -4.89 -18.06 -4.19
CA THR A 122 -4.46 -16.95 -3.32
C THR A 122 -5.46 -16.71 -2.18
N ARG A 123 -6.77 -16.87 -2.43
CA ARG A 123 -7.79 -16.83 -1.35
C ARG A 123 -7.59 -17.95 -0.34
N GLU A 124 -7.33 -19.17 -0.81
CA GLU A 124 -7.08 -20.33 0.04
C GLU A 124 -5.86 -20.12 0.94
N PHE A 125 -4.74 -19.67 0.38
CA PHE A 125 -3.57 -19.29 1.15
C PHE A 125 -3.89 -18.28 2.27
N LEU A 126 -4.69 -17.24 1.98
CA LEU A 126 -5.11 -16.28 3.01
C LEU A 126 -5.99 -16.90 4.09
N LYS A 127 -6.87 -17.85 3.74
CA LYS A 127 -7.69 -18.57 4.70
C LYS A 127 -6.83 -19.42 5.64
N GLU A 128 -5.87 -20.16 5.09
CA GLU A 128 -4.92 -20.95 5.88
C GLU A 128 -4.07 -20.06 6.80
N LEU A 129 -3.64 -18.91 6.30
CA LEU A 129 -2.93 -17.92 7.10
C LEU A 129 -3.76 -17.43 8.30
N PHE A 130 -5.03 -17.07 8.08
CA PHE A 130 -5.94 -16.66 9.14
C PHE A 130 -6.23 -17.80 10.12
N TYR A 131 -6.34 -19.03 9.63
CA TYR A 131 -6.56 -20.21 10.47
C TYR A 131 -5.40 -20.45 11.43
N LEU A 132 -4.15 -20.40 10.93
CA LEU A 132 -2.97 -20.52 11.79
C LEU A 132 -2.84 -19.38 12.81
N SER A 133 -3.37 -18.22 12.46
CA SER A 133 -3.26 -16.99 13.24
C SER A 133 -4.34 -16.88 14.32
N ASP A 134 -5.42 -17.61 14.19
CA ASP A 134 -6.55 -17.57 15.10
C ASP A 134 -6.45 -18.70 16.13
N ASP A 135 -6.05 -18.34 17.35
CA ASP A 135 -5.92 -19.28 18.47
C ASP A 135 -7.26 -19.88 18.94
N THR A 136 -8.40 -19.42 18.43
CA THR A 136 -9.74 -19.90 18.85
C THR A 136 -10.20 -21.16 18.12
N ALA A 137 -9.51 -21.58 17.05
CA ALA A 137 -9.89 -22.66 16.14
C ALA A 137 -11.27 -22.51 15.45
N GLU A 138 -11.96 -21.39 15.66
CA GLU A 138 -13.28 -21.07 15.08
C GLU A 138 -13.23 -19.90 14.08
N LEU A 139 -12.03 -19.40 13.74
CA LEU A 139 -11.84 -18.25 12.84
C LEU A 139 -12.62 -16.99 13.30
N LYS A 140 -12.80 -16.83 14.62
CA LYS A 140 -13.53 -15.71 15.21
C LYS A 140 -12.86 -14.37 14.96
N GLU A 141 -11.53 -14.29 15.04
CA GLU A 141 -10.81 -13.02 14.91
C GLU A 141 -10.91 -12.45 13.49
N TYR A 142 -11.05 -13.31 12.48
CA TYR A 142 -11.05 -12.95 11.06
C TYR A 142 -12.37 -13.22 10.33
N SER A 143 -13.43 -13.60 11.05
CA SER A 143 -14.73 -14.02 10.49
C SER A 143 -15.32 -13.02 9.49
N ASN A 144 -15.19 -11.73 9.77
CA ASN A 144 -15.72 -10.68 8.92
C ASN A 144 -14.96 -10.54 7.59
N SER A 145 -13.64 -10.68 7.62
CA SER A 145 -12.83 -10.66 6.39
C SER A 145 -13.08 -11.90 5.53
N LEU A 146 -13.32 -13.05 6.16
CA LEU A 146 -13.73 -14.27 5.44
C LEU A 146 -15.08 -14.06 4.74
N LYS A 147 -16.07 -13.47 5.42
CA LYS A 147 -17.37 -13.12 4.82
C LYS A 147 -17.20 -12.16 3.65
N GLU A 148 -16.36 -11.13 3.76
CA GLU A 148 -16.08 -10.21 2.64
C GLU A 148 -15.41 -10.92 1.46
N MET A 149 -14.44 -11.80 1.71
CA MET A 149 -13.77 -12.60 0.66
C MET A 149 -14.74 -13.56 -0.06
N GLU A 150 -15.77 -14.02 0.64
CA GLU A 150 -16.80 -14.93 0.11
C GLU A 150 -17.93 -14.22 -0.64
N LYS A 151 -18.00 -12.88 -0.57
CA LYS A 151 -18.92 -12.13 -1.44
C LYS A 151 -18.45 -12.19 -2.89
N ASN A 152 -19.42 -12.24 -3.80
CA ASN A 152 -19.18 -12.30 -5.25
C ASN A 152 -18.39 -11.10 -5.83
N ASP A 153 -18.26 -10.00 -5.08
CA ASP A 153 -17.60 -8.77 -5.52
C ASP A 153 -16.10 -8.69 -5.15
N PHE A 154 -15.56 -9.72 -4.49
CA PHE A 154 -14.16 -9.78 -4.11
C PHE A 154 -13.30 -10.31 -5.27
N THR A 155 -12.76 -9.38 -6.06
CA THR A 155 -12.01 -9.69 -7.29
C THR A 155 -10.51 -9.89 -7.05
N PHE A 156 -9.83 -10.55 -7.99
CA PHE A 156 -8.36 -10.63 -8.03
C PHE A 156 -7.66 -9.26 -7.90
N SER A 157 -8.25 -8.18 -8.45
CA SER A 157 -7.70 -6.81 -8.26
C SER A 157 -7.71 -6.39 -6.81
N LYS A 158 -8.84 -6.61 -6.13
CA LYS A 158 -9.03 -6.24 -4.74
C LYS A 158 -8.10 -7.09 -3.88
N LEU A 159 -8.13 -8.40 -4.08
CA LEU A 159 -7.23 -9.35 -3.42
C LEU A 159 -5.76 -8.94 -3.59
N ILE A 160 -5.31 -8.68 -4.83
CA ILE A 160 -3.94 -8.19 -5.06
C ILE A 160 -3.74 -6.87 -4.33
N ASN A 161 -4.57 -5.86 -4.55
CA ASN A 161 -4.39 -4.57 -3.88
C ASN A 161 -4.41 -4.67 -2.35
N HIS A 162 -5.03 -5.69 -1.74
CA HIS A 162 -5.06 -5.85 -0.29
C HIS A 162 -3.84 -6.59 0.26
N ILE A 163 -3.33 -7.57 -0.50
CA ILE A 163 -2.04 -8.23 -0.23
C ILE A 163 -0.86 -7.29 -0.55
N PHE A 164 -1.05 -6.38 -1.52
CA PHE A 164 0.01 -5.60 -2.18
C PHE A 164 -0.13 -4.08 -2.06
N LYS A 165 -1.02 -3.54 -1.20
CA LYS A 165 -1.20 -2.09 -1.10
C LYS A 165 0.14 -1.42 -0.78
N ARG A 166 0.70 -0.79 -1.80
CA ARG A 166 1.86 0.11 -1.76
C ARG A 166 1.34 1.49 -1.40
N ASP A 167 1.19 1.74 -0.11
CA ASP A 167 1.14 3.11 0.42
C ASP A 167 2.45 3.44 1.18
N GLU A 168 3.57 2.88 0.72
CA GLU A 168 4.93 3.23 1.14
C GLU A 168 5.84 3.51 -0.08
N ILE A 169 5.29 4.14 -1.13
CA ILE A 169 6.12 4.82 -2.12
C ILE A 169 5.72 6.29 -2.10
N SER A 170 6.39 7.03 -1.23
CA SER A 170 6.31 8.49 -1.17
C SER A 170 7.17 9.12 -2.27
N ASN A 171 6.91 10.39 -2.58
CA ASN A 171 7.82 11.17 -3.43
C ASN A 171 9.25 11.23 -2.83
N GLU A 172 9.41 11.06 -1.51
CA GLU A 172 10.71 10.88 -0.84
C GLU A 172 11.41 9.58 -1.24
N PHE A 173 10.69 8.46 -1.40
CA PHE A 173 11.27 7.20 -1.90
C PHE A 173 11.75 7.33 -3.35
N ILE A 174 10.96 7.98 -4.21
CA ILE A 174 11.33 8.25 -5.61
C ILE A 174 12.57 9.13 -5.68
N SER A 175 12.61 10.21 -4.89
CA SER A 175 13.75 11.13 -4.83
C SER A 175 15.02 10.47 -4.25
N HIS A 176 14.86 9.52 -3.32
CA HIS A 176 15.98 8.72 -2.79
C HIS A 176 16.54 7.74 -3.83
N ILE A 177 15.67 7.10 -4.63
CA ILE A 177 16.09 6.22 -5.73
C ILE A 177 16.81 7.03 -6.83
N GLU A 178 16.31 8.21 -7.18
CA GLU A 178 16.97 9.14 -8.12
C GLU A 178 18.35 9.56 -7.64
N SER A 179 18.48 9.93 -6.35
CA SER A 179 19.77 10.27 -5.73
C SER A 179 20.75 9.08 -5.69
N CYS A 180 20.27 7.86 -5.47
CA CYS A 180 21.09 6.64 -5.54
C CYS A 180 21.56 6.32 -6.96
N ILE A 181 20.74 6.58 -7.98
CA ILE A 181 21.09 6.43 -9.41
C ILE A 181 22.17 7.45 -9.81
N GLU A 182 22.03 8.70 -9.39
CA GLU A 182 23.02 9.76 -9.65
C GLU A 182 24.34 9.52 -8.92
N ALA A 183 24.29 8.98 -7.70
CA ALA A 183 25.49 8.70 -6.89
C ALA A 183 26.10 7.32 -7.15
N GLY A 184 25.46 6.45 -7.95
CA GLY A 184 25.92 5.07 -8.20
C GLY A 184 25.94 4.17 -6.95
N THR A 185 25.04 4.41 -5.99
CA THR A 185 24.99 3.70 -4.70
C THR A 185 23.70 2.91 -4.53
N VAL A 186 23.71 1.93 -3.62
CA VAL A 186 22.56 1.04 -3.37
C VAL A 186 21.68 1.61 -2.24
N PRO A 187 20.34 1.64 -2.36
CA PRO A 187 19.45 2.19 -1.33
C PRO A 187 19.51 1.41 0.00
N LYS A 188 19.28 2.10 1.13
CA LYS A 188 19.22 1.47 2.47
C LYS A 188 18.02 0.53 2.60
N LYS A 189 18.23 -0.64 3.21
CA LYS A 189 17.28 -1.77 3.30
C LYS A 189 15.97 -1.42 4.03
N ASP A 190 16.03 -0.40 4.88
CA ASP A 190 14.99 0.02 5.84
C ASP A 190 14.04 1.07 5.23
N LEU A 191 14.38 1.60 4.05
CA LEU A 191 13.57 2.53 3.26
C LEU A 191 12.84 1.84 2.11
N LEU A 192 12.95 0.51 2.02
CA LEU A 192 12.25 -0.30 1.01
C LEU A 192 10.84 -0.65 1.53
N PRO A 193 9.76 -0.33 0.80
CA PRO A 193 8.41 -0.71 1.21
C PRO A 193 8.30 -2.23 1.40
N THR A 194 7.84 -2.68 2.57
CA THR A 194 7.63 -4.11 2.82
C THR A 194 6.21 -4.52 2.42
N ASN A 195 6.07 -4.98 1.17
CA ASN A 195 4.90 -5.77 0.79
C ASN A 195 4.89 -7.11 1.57
N PHE A 196 3.71 -7.75 1.66
CA PHE A 196 3.51 -9.08 2.25
C PHE A 196 4.66 -10.05 1.95
N TRP A 197 5.02 -10.19 0.69
CA TRP A 197 6.10 -11.08 0.26
C TRP A 197 7.51 -10.55 0.54
N ASN A 198 7.73 -9.27 0.81
CA ASN A 198 9.06 -8.74 1.13
C ASN A 198 9.53 -9.12 2.54
N SER A 199 8.67 -9.72 3.36
CA SER A 199 9.04 -10.26 4.67
C SER A 199 9.57 -11.69 4.51
N SER A 200 10.78 -11.96 5.01
CA SER A 200 11.34 -13.32 5.09
C SER A 200 10.54 -14.25 6.02
N SER A 201 9.45 -13.75 6.61
CA SER A 201 8.62 -14.45 7.59
C SER A 201 7.67 -15.47 6.98
N LEU A 202 7.21 -15.25 5.73
CA LEU A 202 6.22 -16.12 5.06
C LEU A 202 6.86 -17.19 4.18
N THR A 203 7.93 -16.82 3.49
CA THR A 203 8.66 -17.69 2.56
C THR A 203 9.94 -18.25 3.17
N GLY A 204 10.36 -17.76 4.35
CA GLY A 204 11.69 -18.04 4.92
C GLY A 204 12.83 -17.29 4.22
N ASP A 205 12.60 -16.76 3.02
CA ASP A 205 13.59 -16.09 2.18
C ASP A 205 13.01 -14.82 1.51
N LYS A 206 13.74 -13.71 1.65
CA LYS A 206 13.39 -12.41 1.08
C LYS A 206 13.46 -12.40 -0.46
N GLU A 207 14.36 -13.17 -1.07
CA GLU A 207 14.46 -13.25 -2.54
C GLU A 207 13.25 -13.97 -3.14
N GLU A 208 12.86 -15.09 -2.54
CA GLU A 208 11.67 -15.83 -2.94
C GLU A 208 10.39 -14.98 -2.87
N GLY A 209 10.27 -14.16 -1.83
CA GLY A 209 9.15 -13.25 -1.70
C GLY A 209 9.13 -12.10 -2.73
N LEU A 210 10.29 -11.52 -3.03
CA LEU A 210 10.43 -10.54 -4.13
C LEU A 210 10.04 -11.15 -5.49
N GLU A 211 10.41 -12.42 -5.70
CA GLU A 211 10.05 -13.16 -6.91
C GLU A 211 8.53 -13.37 -7.02
N ILE A 212 7.86 -13.79 -5.94
CA ILE A 212 6.40 -13.97 -5.92
C ILE A 212 5.68 -12.65 -6.24
N ASN A 213 6.15 -11.53 -5.69
CA ASN A 213 5.59 -10.22 -6.02
C ASN A 213 5.70 -9.91 -7.51
N LYS A 214 6.90 -10.11 -8.10
CA LYS A 214 7.12 -9.86 -9.52
C LYS A 214 6.15 -10.67 -10.39
N LEU A 215 5.97 -11.95 -10.07
CA LEU A 215 5.03 -12.83 -10.78
C LEU A 215 3.58 -12.31 -10.68
N LEU A 216 3.15 -11.86 -9.50
CA LEU A 216 1.79 -11.36 -9.28
C LEU A 216 1.52 -10.03 -10.02
N GLU A 217 2.49 -9.12 -10.08
CA GLU A 217 2.37 -7.88 -10.86
C GLU A 217 2.35 -8.13 -12.37
N GLU A 218 3.12 -9.11 -12.87
CA GLU A 218 3.06 -9.55 -14.27
C GLU A 218 1.66 -10.11 -14.60
N ILE A 219 1.08 -10.94 -13.73
CA ILE A 219 -0.27 -11.48 -13.90
C ILE A 219 -1.32 -10.34 -13.87
N ARG A 220 -1.17 -9.37 -12.98
CA ARG A 220 -2.06 -8.20 -12.90
C ARG A 220 -2.07 -7.40 -14.21
N LYS A 221 -0.90 -7.16 -14.80
CA LYS A 221 -0.76 -6.48 -16.09
C LYS A 221 -1.48 -7.25 -17.19
N THR A 222 -1.24 -8.55 -17.31
CA THR A 222 -1.92 -9.39 -18.32
C THR A 222 -3.42 -9.40 -18.13
N ARG A 223 -3.91 -9.57 -16.90
CA ARG A 223 -5.34 -9.53 -16.63
C ARG A 223 -5.97 -8.18 -17.02
N ASN A 224 -5.27 -7.05 -16.83
CA ASN A 224 -5.76 -5.75 -17.28
C ASN A 224 -5.89 -5.68 -18.80
N ILE A 225 -4.91 -6.19 -19.55
CA ILE A 225 -4.97 -6.25 -21.02
C ILE A 225 -6.22 -7.02 -21.45
N VAL A 226 -6.42 -8.20 -20.86
CA VAL A 226 -7.52 -9.10 -21.16
C VAL A 226 -8.88 -8.50 -20.75
N ALA A 227 -8.97 -7.82 -19.59
CA ALA A 227 -10.18 -7.14 -19.12
C ALA A 227 -10.58 -5.92 -19.95
N HIS A 228 -9.61 -5.23 -20.55
CA HIS A 228 -9.84 -4.10 -21.44
C HIS A 228 -10.05 -4.53 -22.89
N CYS A 229 -10.19 -5.83 -23.17
CA CYS A 229 -10.33 -6.40 -24.52
C CYS A 229 -9.20 -5.93 -25.46
N GLY A 230 -7.98 -5.85 -24.94
CA GLY A 230 -6.79 -5.54 -25.72
C GLY A 230 -6.37 -6.68 -26.65
N GLU A 231 -5.45 -6.38 -27.55
CA GLU A 231 -4.77 -7.37 -28.37
C GLU A 231 -3.99 -8.35 -27.46
N PHE A 232 -4.15 -9.65 -27.70
CA PHE A 232 -3.62 -10.70 -26.85
C PHE A 232 -3.17 -11.90 -27.69
N SER A 233 -1.88 -11.93 -27.99
CA SER A 233 -1.25 -12.91 -28.88
C SER A 233 -1.03 -14.26 -28.19
N LYS A 234 -0.58 -15.25 -28.98
CA LYS A 234 -0.11 -16.53 -28.46
C LYS A 234 1.12 -16.37 -27.58
N GLU A 235 2.05 -15.51 -27.97
CA GLU A 235 3.24 -15.21 -27.16
C GLU A 235 2.86 -14.61 -25.81
N ASP A 236 1.88 -13.70 -25.78
CA ASP A 236 1.35 -13.14 -24.53
C ASP A 236 0.69 -14.21 -23.66
N PHE A 237 -0.07 -15.12 -24.28
CA PHE A 237 -0.69 -16.25 -23.62
C PHE A 237 0.36 -17.20 -23.00
N GLU A 238 1.36 -17.62 -23.76
CA GLU A 238 2.40 -18.54 -23.30
C GLU A 238 3.25 -17.92 -22.18
N SER A 239 3.62 -16.64 -22.34
CA SER A 239 4.31 -15.87 -21.31
C SER A 239 3.50 -15.81 -20.02
N CYS A 240 2.24 -15.39 -20.10
CA CYS A 240 1.37 -15.30 -18.93
C CYS A 240 1.12 -16.66 -18.30
N ASN A 241 0.92 -17.70 -19.11
CA ASN A 241 0.70 -19.05 -18.62
C ASN A 241 1.91 -19.56 -17.81
N ASN A 242 3.14 -19.31 -18.27
CA ASN A 242 4.34 -19.66 -17.53
C ASN A 242 4.43 -18.93 -16.19
N VAL A 243 4.13 -17.62 -16.16
CA VAL A 243 4.11 -16.82 -14.93
C VAL A 243 3.06 -17.36 -13.96
N VAL A 244 1.86 -17.67 -14.44
CA VAL A 244 0.76 -18.29 -13.68
C VAL A 244 1.19 -19.63 -13.09
N SER A 245 1.72 -20.55 -13.90
CA SER A 245 2.15 -21.86 -13.42
C SER A 245 3.25 -21.76 -12.37
N LYS A 246 4.20 -20.84 -12.55
CA LYS A 246 5.29 -20.61 -11.59
C LYS A 246 4.77 -20.09 -10.25
N LEU A 247 3.84 -19.14 -10.28
CA LEU A 247 3.20 -18.63 -9.08
C LEU A 247 2.38 -19.72 -8.37
N SER A 248 1.58 -20.50 -9.10
CA SER A 248 0.78 -21.58 -8.52
C SER A 248 1.66 -22.53 -7.72
N ARG A 249 2.76 -22.99 -8.31
CA ARG A 249 3.70 -23.90 -7.64
C ARG A 249 4.24 -23.31 -6.35
N LYS A 250 4.63 -22.03 -6.35
CA LYS A 250 5.14 -21.35 -5.14
C LYS A 250 4.06 -21.19 -4.07
N LEU A 251 2.83 -20.88 -4.45
CA LEU A 251 1.71 -20.83 -3.50
C LEU A 251 1.45 -22.21 -2.90
N ASP A 252 1.46 -23.27 -3.71
CA ASP A 252 1.30 -24.64 -3.23
C ASP A 252 2.44 -25.02 -2.25
N ASP A 253 3.69 -24.65 -2.57
CA ASP A 253 4.84 -24.90 -1.68
C ASP A 253 4.67 -24.21 -0.30
N VAL A 254 4.18 -22.96 -0.29
CA VAL A 254 3.92 -22.21 0.94
C VAL A 254 2.73 -22.77 1.72
N ILE A 255 1.62 -23.09 1.05
CA ILE A 255 0.43 -23.69 1.67
C ILE A 255 0.80 -25.04 2.32
N ASN A 256 1.50 -25.92 1.59
CA ASN A 256 1.94 -27.21 2.13
C ASN A 256 2.88 -27.04 3.34
N SER A 257 3.70 -25.98 3.34
CA SER A 257 4.59 -25.66 4.46
C SER A 257 3.81 -25.19 5.70
N ILE A 258 2.72 -24.45 5.50
CA ILE A 258 1.76 -24.06 6.53
C ILE A 258 1.03 -25.28 7.09
N GLU A 259 0.44 -26.11 6.23
CA GLU A 259 -0.35 -27.30 6.62
C GLU A 259 0.49 -28.34 7.37
N SER A 260 1.78 -28.46 7.05
CA SER A 260 2.69 -29.40 7.72
C SER A 260 3.15 -28.94 9.12
N ALA A 261 2.60 -27.83 9.65
CA ALA A 261 2.81 -27.31 11.02
C ALA A 261 4.28 -27.07 11.42
N LYS A 262 5.18 -26.91 10.45
CA LYS A 262 6.63 -26.65 10.69
C LYS A 262 6.95 -25.20 11.05
N VAL A 263 5.94 -24.32 11.13
CA VAL A 263 6.13 -22.88 11.22
C VAL A 263 5.37 -22.31 12.42
N SER A 264 5.96 -21.32 13.08
CA SER A 264 5.40 -20.68 14.28
C SER A 264 4.17 -19.81 13.94
N SER A 265 3.02 -20.10 14.56
CA SER A 265 1.77 -19.33 14.47
C SER A 265 1.94 -17.83 14.75
N LYS A 266 2.88 -17.48 15.62
CA LYS A 266 3.14 -16.10 16.08
C LYS A 266 3.62 -15.13 14.99
N LEU A 267 4.35 -15.62 14.00
CA LEU A 267 4.83 -14.80 12.88
C LEU A 267 3.70 -14.49 11.88
N TYR A 268 2.80 -15.45 11.70
CA TYR A 268 1.66 -15.33 10.80
C TYR A 268 0.53 -14.46 11.38
N ALA A 269 0.34 -14.50 12.70
CA ALA A 269 -0.69 -13.70 13.38
C ALA A 269 -0.60 -12.21 13.05
N LYS A 270 0.60 -11.64 13.10
CA LYS A 270 0.80 -10.22 12.75
C LYS A 270 0.48 -9.91 11.29
N GLU A 271 0.83 -10.81 10.36
CA GLU A 271 0.55 -10.61 8.95
C GLU A 271 -0.94 -10.80 8.63
N ALA A 272 -1.59 -11.75 9.30
CA ALA A 272 -3.03 -11.95 9.24
C ALA A 272 -3.80 -10.71 9.72
N GLU A 273 -3.41 -10.14 10.87
CA GLU A 273 -3.97 -8.87 11.39
C GLU A 273 -3.84 -7.74 10.36
N ARG A 274 -2.66 -7.60 9.75
CA ARG A 274 -2.43 -6.57 8.73
C ARG A 274 -3.33 -6.73 7.51
N ILE A 275 -3.45 -7.95 6.98
CA ILE A 275 -4.31 -8.23 5.82
C ILE A 275 -5.78 -8.00 6.20
N ASN A 276 -6.21 -8.44 7.38
CA ASN A 276 -7.55 -8.21 7.90
C ASN A 276 -7.90 -6.71 7.93
N ASN A 277 -7.00 -5.88 8.47
CA ASN A 277 -7.19 -4.42 8.48
C ASN A 277 -7.28 -3.83 7.08
N SER A 278 -6.38 -4.27 6.19
CA SER A 278 -6.40 -3.85 4.79
C SER A 278 -7.74 -4.15 4.13
N LEU A 279 -8.26 -5.37 4.30
CA LEU A 279 -9.53 -5.85 3.74
C LEU A 279 -10.75 -5.12 4.30
N GLN A 280 -10.76 -4.80 5.59
CA GLN A 280 -11.89 -4.11 6.21
C GLN A 280 -11.91 -2.59 5.94
N SER A 281 -10.78 -2.01 5.49
CA SER A 281 -10.61 -0.57 5.27
C SER A 281 -11.04 -0.07 3.88
N VAL A 282 -11.35 -0.99 2.97
CA VAL A 282 -11.32 -0.73 1.52
C VAL A 282 -12.41 0.23 1.06
N ASP A 283 -13.56 0.18 1.73
CA ASP A 283 -14.78 0.87 1.28
C ASP A 283 -15.26 1.96 2.25
N SER A 284 -14.52 2.23 3.33
CA SER A 284 -14.92 3.26 4.30
C SER A 284 -13.73 4.07 4.83
N GLU A 285 -13.74 5.36 4.50
CA GLU A 285 -12.78 6.36 5.02
C GLU A 285 -12.79 6.41 6.55
N ILE A 286 -13.95 6.12 7.16
CA ILE A 286 -14.11 6.08 8.61
C ILE A 286 -13.39 4.87 9.21
N LYS A 287 -13.49 3.71 8.57
CA LYS A 287 -12.79 2.49 9.00
C LYS A 287 -11.28 2.64 8.84
N LYS A 288 -10.80 3.28 7.76
CA LYS A 288 -9.36 3.63 7.61
C LYS A 288 -8.84 4.47 8.76
N ARG A 289 -9.60 5.51 9.15
CA ARG A 289 -9.24 6.39 10.27
C ARG A 289 -9.24 5.63 11.60
N TYR A 290 -10.24 4.76 11.80
CA TYR A 290 -10.31 3.88 12.95
C TYR A 290 -9.09 2.97 13.08
N PHE A 291 -8.74 2.22 12.03
CA PHE A 291 -7.57 1.34 12.06
C PHE A 291 -6.29 2.07 12.42
N LYS A 292 -6.07 3.25 11.84
CA LYS A 292 -4.91 4.08 12.18
C LYS A 292 -4.88 4.50 13.64
N SER A 293 -6.03 4.83 14.24
CA SER A 293 -6.11 5.18 15.67
C SER A 293 -5.91 3.95 16.56
N TYR A 294 -6.40 2.78 16.15
CA TYR A 294 -6.27 1.52 16.88
C TYR A 294 -4.84 0.95 16.84
N GLU A 295 -4.15 0.99 15.70
CA GLU A 295 -2.74 0.58 15.58
C GLU A 295 -1.83 1.35 16.53
N ILE A 296 -2.09 2.66 16.68
CA ILE A 296 -1.34 3.51 17.61
C ILE A 296 -1.60 3.07 19.06
N PHE A 297 -2.88 2.88 19.41
CA PHE A 297 -3.29 2.40 20.74
C PHE A 297 -2.64 1.06 21.10
N GLU A 298 -2.66 0.11 20.17
CA GLU A 298 -2.08 -1.21 20.37
C GLU A 298 -0.55 -1.16 20.46
N GLY A 299 0.10 -0.35 19.63
CA GLY A 299 1.53 -0.11 19.69
C GLY A 299 1.97 0.51 21.02
N ASP A 300 1.21 1.48 21.52
CA ASP A 300 1.47 2.13 22.82
C ASP A 300 1.29 1.12 23.96
N LEU A 301 0.23 0.30 23.93
CA LEU A 301 0.02 -0.79 24.89
C LEU A 301 1.16 -1.80 24.90
N ARG A 302 1.60 -2.27 23.72
CA ARG A 302 2.76 -3.18 23.58
C ARG A 302 4.03 -2.56 24.19
N GLY A 303 4.22 -1.26 23.94
CA GLY A 303 5.32 -0.47 24.51
C GLY A 303 5.29 -0.39 26.04
N GLN A 304 4.11 -0.25 26.65
CA GLN A 304 3.95 -0.22 28.11
C GLN A 304 4.28 -1.57 28.77
N ILE A 305 3.83 -2.67 28.17
CA ILE A 305 4.02 -4.02 28.73
C ILE A 305 5.40 -4.62 28.41
N GLN A 306 6.25 -3.87 27.69
CA GLN A 306 7.58 -4.30 27.20
C GLN A 306 7.55 -5.68 26.55
N ASN A 307 6.47 -5.98 25.83
CA ASN A 307 6.25 -7.29 25.24
C ASN A 307 5.89 -7.12 23.77
N PHE A 308 6.32 -8.06 22.96
CA PHE A 308 5.98 -8.08 21.54
C PHE A 308 4.47 -8.34 21.32
N GLU A 309 3.78 -8.90 22.31
CA GLU A 309 2.41 -9.40 22.21
C GLU A 309 1.60 -9.07 23.47
N ILE A 310 0.32 -8.69 23.28
CA ILE A 310 -0.61 -8.39 24.37
C ILE A 310 -1.43 -9.65 24.66
N ASP A 311 -1.29 -10.21 25.86
CA ASP A 311 -2.19 -11.26 26.33
C ASP A 311 -3.50 -10.62 26.81
N TRP A 312 -4.45 -10.48 25.89
CA TRP A 312 -5.75 -9.85 26.16
C TRP A 312 -6.63 -10.59 27.16
N ASN A 313 -6.29 -11.84 27.51
CA ASN A 313 -6.98 -12.64 28.52
C ASN A 313 -6.38 -12.48 29.92
N LYS A 314 -5.14 -11.98 30.04
CA LYS A 314 -4.45 -11.82 31.35
C LYS A 314 -3.98 -10.41 31.69
N LYS A 315 -3.71 -9.53 30.71
CA LYS A 315 -2.87 -8.33 30.92
C LYS A 315 -3.49 -6.93 30.70
N PRO A 316 -4.64 -6.72 30.04
CA PRO A 316 -5.29 -5.41 30.04
C PRO A 316 -6.43 -5.30 31.07
N ALA A 317 -6.65 -4.09 31.60
CA ALA A 317 -7.87 -3.75 32.32
C ALA A 317 -9.11 -3.93 31.42
N ILE A 318 -10.28 -4.18 32.01
CA ILE A 318 -11.55 -4.41 31.28
C ILE A 318 -11.83 -3.30 30.25
N SER A 319 -11.51 -2.05 30.58
CA SER A 319 -11.65 -0.90 29.68
C SER A 319 -10.83 -1.04 28.39
N LEU A 320 -9.62 -1.59 28.46
CA LEU A 320 -8.73 -1.78 27.31
C LEU A 320 -9.20 -2.93 26.41
N ARG A 321 -9.75 -3.99 27.02
CA ARG A 321 -10.33 -5.13 26.29
C ARG A 321 -11.52 -4.72 25.43
N ASN A 322 -12.33 -3.78 25.89
CA ASN A 322 -13.48 -3.28 25.13
C ASN A 322 -13.09 -2.68 23.77
N HIS A 323 -11.92 -2.05 23.65
CA HIS A 323 -11.40 -1.53 22.38
C HIS A 323 -11.05 -2.65 21.41
N ARG A 324 -10.46 -3.75 21.91
CA ARG A 324 -10.21 -4.95 21.11
C ARG A 324 -11.51 -5.59 20.65
N ASP A 325 -12.48 -5.73 21.56
CA ASP A 325 -13.77 -6.30 21.22
C ASP A 325 -14.49 -5.44 20.17
N PHE A 326 -14.38 -4.10 20.25
CA PHE A 326 -14.88 -3.19 19.22
C PHE A 326 -14.20 -3.43 17.86
N TYR A 327 -12.87 -3.61 17.85
CA TYR A 327 -12.10 -3.93 16.65
C TYR A 327 -12.55 -5.25 16.00
N LEU A 328 -12.75 -6.32 16.78
CA LEU A 328 -13.19 -7.62 16.27
C LEU A 328 -14.60 -7.55 15.64
N HIS A 329 -15.47 -6.72 16.21
CA HIS A 329 -16.85 -6.53 15.76
C HIS A 329 -17.05 -5.31 14.85
N LEU A 330 -15.98 -4.72 14.30
CA LEU A 330 -16.05 -3.46 13.55
C LEU A 330 -17.01 -3.50 12.35
N SER A 331 -17.15 -4.64 11.69
CA SER A 331 -18.06 -4.81 10.55
C SER A 331 -19.54 -4.64 10.93
N GLU A 332 -19.87 -4.89 12.20
CA GLU A 332 -21.21 -4.84 12.76
C GLU A 332 -21.55 -3.45 13.32
N LYS A 333 -20.58 -2.52 13.32
CA LYS A 333 -20.71 -1.16 13.87
C LYS A 333 -21.15 -0.17 12.81
N THR A 334 -21.97 0.78 13.25
CA THR A 334 -22.37 1.95 12.46
C THR A 334 -21.24 2.99 12.38
N ASP A 335 -21.28 3.83 11.35
CA ASP A 335 -20.29 4.90 11.19
C ASP A 335 -20.23 5.85 12.40
N GLU A 336 -21.35 6.11 13.09
CA GLU A 336 -21.37 6.93 14.31
C GLU A 336 -20.71 6.23 15.49
N GLU A 337 -20.92 4.92 15.67
CA GLU A 337 -20.21 4.15 16.69
C GLU A 337 -18.70 4.15 16.41
N ILE A 338 -18.30 4.03 15.14
CA ILE A 338 -16.89 4.06 14.73
C ILE A 338 -16.27 5.43 15.00
N LYS A 339 -16.97 6.54 14.72
CA LYS A 339 -16.51 7.90 15.07
C LYS A 339 -16.31 8.07 16.57
N GLN A 340 -17.28 7.64 17.38
CA GLN A 340 -17.18 7.73 18.84
C GLN A 340 -16.00 6.91 19.37
N GLU A 341 -15.75 5.74 18.79
CA GLU A 341 -14.61 4.93 19.17
C GLU A 341 -13.28 5.53 18.71
N ILE A 342 -13.22 6.14 17.52
CA ILE A 342 -12.05 6.94 17.09
C ILE A 342 -11.75 8.05 18.10
N GLU A 343 -12.77 8.76 18.58
CA GLU A 343 -12.59 9.80 19.60
C GLU A 343 -12.07 9.22 20.92
N ARG A 344 -12.61 8.08 21.38
CA ARG A 344 -12.13 7.38 22.58
C ARG A 344 -10.67 6.92 22.44
N LEU A 345 -10.33 6.26 21.34
CA LEU A 345 -8.96 5.83 21.06
C LEU A 345 -8.02 7.03 20.95
N ASN A 346 -8.46 8.12 20.33
CA ASN A 346 -7.68 9.34 20.29
C ASN A 346 -7.46 9.90 21.70
N LEU A 347 -8.48 9.96 22.56
CA LEU A 347 -8.33 10.39 23.96
C LEU A 347 -7.36 9.49 24.75
N ILE A 348 -7.39 8.18 24.54
CA ILE A 348 -6.44 7.25 25.19
C ILE A 348 -5.02 7.49 24.68
N ASN A 349 -4.86 7.58 23.36
CA ASN A 349 -3.58 7.93 22.71
C ASN A 349 -3.08 9.34 23.09
N LEU A 350 -3.90 10.15 23.76
CA LEU A 350 -3.57 11.49 24.23
C LEU A 350 -3.11 11.53 25.70
N ILE A 351 -3.44 10.52 26.52
CA ILE A 351 -3.36 10.58 27.99
C ILE A 351 -2.10 9.94 28.59
N ASP A 352 -1.26 9.23 27.83
CA ASP A 352 -0.11 8.54 28.44
C ASP A 352 1.00 9.47 28.94
N GLY A 353 0.97 9.67 30.26
CA GLY A 353 1.94 10.40 31.06
C GLY A 353 1.67 10.47 32.56
N GLU A 354 0.51 10.05 33.09
CA GLU A 354 0.29 9.97 34.54
C GLU A 354 -0.58 8.76 34.91
N SER A 355 0.00 7.84 35.68
CA SER A 355 -0.78 6.83 36.38
C SER A 355 -1.26 7.39 37.72
N LYS A 356 -2.55 7.14 37.99
CA LYS A 356 -3.25 7.10 39.29
C LYS A 356 -4.09 8.33 39.64
N GLU A 357 -5.39 8.03 39.77
CA GLU A 357 -6.32 8.60 40.75
C GLU A 357 -6.04 10.04 41.17
N ASN A 358 -6.74 10.99 40.54
CA ASN A 358 -7.62 11.93 41.23
C ASN A 358 -8.42 12.76 40.23
N ASN A 359 -9.69 12.97 40.57
CA ASN A 359 -10.56 13.98 39.97
C ASN A 359 -9.84 15.33 39.85
N ILE A 360 -10.07 16.05 38.74
CA ILE A 360 -10.66 17.40 38.73
C ILE A 360 -10.70 17.88 37.28
N GLU A 361 -11.89 18.30 36.84
CA GLU A 361 -12.08 19.18 35.70
C GLU A 361 -11.00 20.27 35.66
N SER A 362 -10.20 20.34 34.60
CA SER A 362 -9.52 21.60 34.28
C SER A 362 -9.65 21.90 32.79
N LYS A 363 -10.56 22.85 32.54
CA LYS A 363 -10.69 23.60 31.31
C LYS A 363 -9.31 24.09 30.84
N LEU A 364 -8.83 23.55 29.73
CA LEU A 364 -7.93 24.28 28.84
C LEU A 364 -8.80 24.92 27.78
N THR A 365 -9.15 26.19 27.98
CA THR A 365 -9.81 27.01 26.96
C THR A 365 -8.80 27.42 25.90
N ASP A 366 -9.24 27.50 24.64
CA ASP A 366 -8.51 27.79 23.39
C ASP A 366 -7.69 29.12 23.34
N LYS A 367 -7.43 29.78 24.48
CA LYS A 367 -6.76 31.08 24.55
C LYS A 367 -5.29 31.07 24.95
N ASP A 368 -4.69 29.92 25.31
CA ASP A 368 -3.27 29.85 25.75
C ASP A 368 -2.35 29.05 24.81
N VAL A 369 -2.62 29.06 23.50
CA VAL A 369 -1.86 28.29 22.48
C VAL A 369 -0.71 29.08 21.82
N ASP A 370 -0.31 30.23 22.38
CA ASP A 370 0.86 30.97 21.87
C ASP A 370 2.14 30.59 22.63
N GLY A 371 3.09 29.95 21.93
CA GLY A 371 4.45 29.72 22.43
C GLY A 371 4.63 28.55 23.40
N LEU A 372 3.93 27.42 23.23
CA LEU A 372 4.15 26.24 24.08
C LEU A 372 5.63 25.82 24.05
N THR A 373 6.23 25.77 25.23
CA THR A 373 7.66 25.54 25.45
C THR A 373 7.85 24.28 26.29
N ILE A 374 8.70 23.37 25.82
CA ILE A 374 9.09 22.17 26.57
C ILE A 374 10.42 22.43 27.30
N ILE A 375 10.48 22.10 28.59
CA ILE A 375 11.70 22.16 29.39
C ILE A 375 12.25 20.74 29.51
N VAL A 376 13.51 20.54 29.13
CA VAL A 376 14.20 19.24 29.19
C VAL A 376 15.34 19.28 30.20
N PRO A 377 15.44 18.31 31.13
CA PRO A 377 16.61 18.20 31.99
C PRO A 377 17.81 17.69 31.18
N ALA A 378 18.94 18.36 31.30
CA ALA A 378 20.15 18.09 30.53
C ALA A 378 21.38 17.99 31.44
N GLN A 379 22.15 16.91 31.28
CA GLN A 379 23.49 16.80 31.86
C GLN A 379 24.48 17.64 31.04
N GLU A 380 25.56 18.10 31.68
CA GLU A 380 26.51 19.07 31.11
C GLU A 380 27.03 18.66 29.72
N ASP A 381 27.46 17.41 29.57
CA ASP A 381 28.05 16.91 28.32
C ASP A 381 27.01 16.86 27.18
N GLY A 382 25.83 16.30 27.48
CA GLY A 382 24.71 16.25 26.53
C GLY A 382 24.23 17.65 26.16
N PHE A 383 24.19 18.58 27.12
CA PHE A 383 23.78 19.96 26.87
C PHE A 383 24.75 20.69 25.94
N LYS A 384 26.06 20.61 26.18
CA LYS A 384 27.07 21.31 25.36
C LYS A 384 27.13 20.77 23.93
N GLN A 385 27.14 19.46 23.79
CA GLN A 385 27.29 18.83 22.48
C GLN A 385 25.96 18.85 21.72
N VAL A 386 24.90 18.29 22.29
CA VAL A 386 23.66 18.05 21.57
C VAL A 386 22.81 19.32 21.49
N PHE A 387 22.60 20.00 22.63
CA PHE A 387 21.72 21.16 22.69
C PHE A 387 22.35 22.42 22.08
N LEU A 388 23.60 22.75 22.44
CA LEU A 388 24.26 23.98 22.00
C LEU A 388 25.01 23.87 20.66
N THR A 389 25.59 22.71 20.34
CA THR A 389 26.42 22.55 19.12
C THR A 389 25.63 21.91 17.99
N ASP A 390 24.98 20.77 18.26
CA ASP A 390 24.26 20.00 17.24
C ASP A 390 22.85 20.56 16.96
N ASN A 391 22.38 21.51 17.78
CA ASN A 391 21.08 22.18 17.67
C ASN A 391 19.91 21.20 17.64
N GLU A 392 19.97 20.19 18.50
CA GLU A 392 18.94 19.16 18.62
C GLU A 392 18.79 18.66 20.05
N TRP A 393 17.76 17.86 20.30
CA TRP A 393 17.60 17.12 21.55
C TRP A 393 16.83 15.84 21.30
N TYR A 394 17.40 14.70 21.66
CA TYR A 394 16.83 13.39 21.36
C TYR A 394 16.31 12.66 22.61
N ASP A 395 15.62 11.55 22.37
CA ASP A 395 15.16 10.59 23.38
C ASP A 395 14.23 11.16 24.46
N ILE A 396 13.29 12.01 24.05
CA ILE A 396 12.23 12.49 24.95
C ILE A 396 10.85 11.96 24.56
N ARG A 397 10.04 11.59 25.56
CA ARG A 397 8.66 11.16 25.33
C ARG A 397 7.76 12.39 25.20
N ILE A 398 7.06 12.51 24.08
CA ILE A 398 6.17 13.65 23.81
C ILE A 398 4.81 13.12 23.33
N GLY A 399 3.77 13.43 24.09
CA GLY A 399 2.39 13.09 23.74
C GLY A 399 1.94 13.75 22.42
N LYS A 400 1.14 13.01 21.63
CA LYS A 400 0.77 13.35 20.24
C LYS A 400 0.10 14.74 20.09
N ALA A 401 -0.76 15.16 21.02
CA ALA A 401 -1.40 16.50 20.95
C ALA A 401 -0.45 17.67 21.18
N LYS A 402 0.55 17.50 22.05
CA LYS A 402 1.50 18.57 22.37
C LYS A 402 2.59 18.66 21.32
N ARG A 403 2.95 17.55 20.66
CA ARG A 403 3.99 17.52 19.62
C ARG A 403 3.78 18.54 18.51
N ASN A 404 2.55 18.68 18.02
CA ASN A 404 2.24 19.63 16.95
C ASN A 404 2.08 21.08 17.44
N LYS A 405 2.10 21.30 18.76
CA LYS A 405 1.90 22.62 19.39
C LYS A 405 3.19 23.18 20.00
N ILE A 406 4.20 22.36 20.26
CA ILE A 406 5.50 22.80 20.80
C ILE A 406 6.19 23.68 19.77
N GLN A 407 6.51 24.90 20.18
CA GLN A 407 7.21 25.89 19.35
C GLN A 407 8.61 26.19 19.87
N TYR A 408 8.89 25.93 21.15
CA TYR A 408 10.17 26.21 21.78
C TYR A 408 10.59 25.08 22.72
N ILE A 409 11.89 24.98 22.98
CA ILE A 409 12.49 24.05 23.92
C ILE A 409 13.55 24.77 24.75
N ALA A 410 13.57 24.55 26.06
CA ALA A 410 14.54 25.11 26.98
C ALA A 410 15.29 23.99 27.71
N GLY A 411 16.61 24.11 27.78
CA GLY A 411 17.46 23.15 28.48
C GLY A 411 17.67 23.57 29.93
N TYR A 412 17.21 22.74 30.87
CA TYR A 412 17.53 22.85 32.28
C TYR A 412 18.84 22.13 32.55
N GLU A 413 19.91 22.89 32.80
CA GLU A 413 21.20 22.34 33.22
C GLU A 413 21.07 21.85 34.67
N VAL A 414 21.33 20.57 34.90
CA VAL A 414 21.33 19.98 36.25
C VAL A 414 22.51 20.51 37.09
N ALA A 415 22.66 20.03 38.33
CA ALA A 415 23.79 20.41 39.19
C ALA A 415 25.14 20.23 38.44
N PRO A 416 26.08 21.19 38.54
CA PRO A 416 26.14 22.27 39.53
C PRO A 416 25.41 23.57 39.14
N ARG A 417 24.93 23.71 37.90
CA ARG A 417 24.37 24.98 37.39
C ARG A 417 22.93 25.21 37.79
N SER A 418 22.13 24.14 37.84
CA SER A 418 20.75 24.10 38.38
C SER A 418 19.86 25.26 37.90
N GLY A 419 19.69 25.39 36.59
CA GLY A 419 18.89 26.47 36.01
C GLY A 419 18.78 26.42 34.49
N ILE A 420 18.03 27.37 33.93
CA ILE A 420 17.84 27.54 32.49
C ILE A 420 18.52 28.83 32.05
N GLN A 421 19.38 28.75 31.03
CA GLN A 421 19.97 29.93 30.38
C GLN A 421 19.71 29.97 28.87
N TYR A 422 19.33 28.86 28.25
CA TYR A 422 19.15 28.77 26.80
C TYR A 422 17.77 28.25 26.43
N ILE A 423 17.20 28.86 25.40
CA ILE A 423 15.94 28.47 24.76
C ILE A 423 16.17 28.40 23.25
N ALA A 424 15.65 27.37 22.59
CA ALA A 424 15.70 27.22 21.15
C ALA A 424 14.28 27.18 20.57
N LYS A 425 14.13 27.71 19.36
CA LYS A 425 12.90 27.55 18.58
C LYS A 425 12.90 26.17 17.94
N VAL A 426 11.77 25.50 17.95
CA VAL A 426 11.64 24.16 17.37
C VAL A 426 11.32 24.28 15.88
N LYS A 427 12.15 23.65 15.04
CA LYS A 427 11.92 23.52 13.60
C LYS A 427 10.98 22.36 13.29
N LYS A 428 11.26 21.19 13.87
CA LYS A 428 10.48 19.97 13.67
C LYS A 428 10.75 18.98 14.81
N ILE A 429 9.75 18.14 15.10
CA ILE A 429 9.90 16.99 16.00
C ILE A 429 9.76 15.72 15.15
N VAL A 430 10.76 14.84 15.23
CA VAL A 430 10.85 13.58 14.48
C VAL A 430 10.99 12.41 15.46
N PRO A 431 10.71 11.16 15.06
CA PRO A 431 11.01 9.99 15.91
C PRO A 431 12.49 9.95 16.30
N SER A 432 12.78 9.44 17.51
CA SER A 432 14.15 9.18 17.96
C SER A 432 14.81 8.06 17.15
N ASP A 433 16.11 8.20 16.90
CA ASP A 433 16.95 7.19 16.26
C ASP A 433 17.29 6.02 17.20
N ASN A 434 17.21 6.22 18.53
CA ASN A 434 17.71 5.28 19.54
C ASN A 434 16.59 4.43 20.16
N TYR A 435 15.39 4.99 20.35
CA TYR A 435 14.31 4.33 21.08
C TYR A 435 12.93 4.52 20.44
N VAL A 436 12.23 3.41 20.22
CA VAL A 436 10.84 3.40 19.72
C VAL A 436 9.91 4.08 20.72
N GLY A 437 9.07 5.01 20.24
CA GLY A 437 8.14 5.80 21.07
C GLY A 437 8.75 7.10 21.64
N TYR A 438 10.05 7.32 21.46
CA TYR A 438 10.73 8.56 21.83
C TYR A 438 10.88 9.49 20.63
N TRP A 439 11.14 10.76 20.91
CA TRP A 439 11.14 11.84 19.93
C TRP A 439 12.43 12.64 20.01
N LYS A 440 12.87 13.12 18.85
CA LYS A 440 13.97 14.03 18.64
C LYS A 440 13.44 15.38 18.16
N VAL A 441 13.88 16.43 18.81
CA VAL A 441 13.52 17.82 18.55
C VAL A 441 14.67 18.47 17.80
N LEU A 442 14.41 18.98 16.60
CA LEU A 442 15.37 19.70 15.77
C LEU A 442 15.12 21.19 15.90
N PHE A 443 16.17 21.98 16.14
CA PHE A 443 16.03 23.42 16.38
C PHE A 443 16.04 24.22 15.06
N ASP A 444 15.40 25.38 15.10
CA ASP A 444 15.37 26.36 14.01
C ASP A 444 16.50 27.38 14.21
N GLY A 445 17.74 26.91 14.07
CA GLY A 445 18.95 27.69 14.33
C GLY A 445 19.53 27.47 15.73
N GLU A 446 20.50 28.31 16.10
CA GLU A 446 21.21 28.22 17.38
C GLU A 446 20.30 28.63 18.56
N PRO A 447 20.46 27.98 19.75
CA PRO A 447 19.76 28.39 20.95
C PRO A 447 20.03 29.85 21.34
N GLN A 448 18.96 30.58 21.64
CA GLN A 448 19.04 31.91 22.20
C GLN A 448 19.43 31.85 23.68
N LYS A 449 20.43 32.66 24.05
CA LYS A 449 20.90 32.81 25.42
C LYS A 449 20.19 33.95 26.13
N TYR A 450 19.71 33.72 27.35
CA TYR A 450 19.24 34.78 28.25
C TYR A 450 20.42 35.51 28.92
N ASP A 451 20.23 36.80 29.21
CA ASP A 451 21.25 37.65 29.83
C ASP A 451 21.69 37.15 31.21
N SER A 452 20.77 36.53 31.96
CA SER A 452 21.01 35.95 33.28
C SER A 452 20.48 34.52 33.35
N LEU A 453 21.15 33.68 34.15
CA LEU A 453 20.67 32.34 34.47
C LEU A 453 19.38 32.44 35.28
N ILE A 454 18.34 31.69 34.89
CA ILE A 454 17.12 31.51 35.68
C ILE A 454 17.38 30.35 36.66
N PRO A 455 17.59 30.60 37.96
CA PRO A 455 17.93 29.54 38.91
C PRO A 455 16.70 28.71 39.28
N LEU A 456 16.94 27.47 39.75
CA LEU A 456 15.88 26.57 40.20
C LEU A 456 14.97 27.21 41.27
N GLY A 457 15.53 27.88 42.28
CA GLY A 457 14.79 28.37 43.44
C GLY A 457 14.48 27.27 44.44
N ASP A 458 13.44 27.47 45.27
CA ASP A 458 13.02 26.52 46.30
C ASP A 458 11.99 25.51 45.75
N THR A 459 12.38 24.77 44.70
CA THR A 459 11.58 23.67 44.11
C THR A 459 12.47 22.49 43.73
N TYR A 460 11.90 21.28 43.67
CA TYR A 460 12.63 20.10 43.19
C TYR A 460 13.06 20.22 41.71
N PRO A 461 14.26 19.73 41.36
CA PRO A 461 14.72 19.70 39.97
C PRO A 461 13.82 18.78 39.12
N PRO A 462 13.53 19.14 37.86
CA PRO A 462 12.70 18.33 36.99
C PRO A 462 13.38 17.00 36.65
N GLN A 463 12.75 15.89 37.03
CA GLN A 463 13.22 14.54 36.65
C GLN A 463 12.75 14.12 35.24
N ASN A 464 11.66 14.72 34.78
CA ASN A 464 11.07 14.49 33.45
C ASN A 464 10.81 15.84 32.78
N ILE A 465 10.43 15.80 31.50
CA ILE A 465 10.07 17.01 30.76
C ILE A 465 8.96 17.81 31.46
N ARG A 466 9.03 19.14 31.35
CA ARG A 466 8.00 20.07 31.83
C ARG A 466 7.48 20.93 30.68
N TYR A 467 6.28 21.48 30.85
CA TYR A 467 5.67 22.36 29.87
C TYR A 467 5.41 23.73 30.51
N THR A 468 5.68 24.79 29.75
CA THR A 468 5.38 26.18 30.09
C THR A 468 5.08 26.93 28.80
N THR A 469 4.85 28.23 28.87
CA THR A 469 4.79 29.11 27.70
C THR A 469 6.07 29.92 27.60
N LYS A 470 6.46 30.30 26.37
CA LYS A 470 7.64 31.16 26.15
C LYS A 470 7.50 32.47 26.90
N LYS A 471 6.29 33.02 26.96
CA LYS A 471 5.99 34.26 27.66
C LYS A 471 6.30 34.15 29.16
N GLU A 472 5.84 33.11 29.83
CA GLU A 472 6.13 32.88 31.24
C GLU A 472 7.64 32.79 31.51
N LEU A 473 8.37 32.05 30.66
CA LEU A 473 9.81 31.91 30.81
C LEU A 473 10.56 33.24 30.57
N ASP A 474 10.16 34.01 29.55
CA ASP A 474 10.72 35.34 29.26
C ASP A 474 10.45 36.35 30.39
N ASP A 475 9.26 36.30 31.00
CA ASP A 475 8.86 37.19 32.10
C ASP A 475 9.70 36.89 33.36
N VAL A 476 9.94 35.61 33.67
CA VAL A 476 10.83 35.19 34.76
C VAL A 476 12.28 35.63 34.50
N ALA A 477 12.77 35.47 33.27
CA ALA A 477 14.12 35.89 32.88
C ALA A 477 14.35 37.40 33.04
N LYS A 478 13.36 38.23 32.68
CA LYS A 478 13.45 39.70 32.80
C LYS A 478 13.24 40.19 34.23
N GLY A 479 12.36 39.53 34.99
CA GLY A 479 12.02 39.90 36.36
C GLY A 479 13.05 39.47 37.41
N GLY A 480 14.05 38.65 37.04
CA GLY A 480 15.03 38.09 37.98
C GLY A 480 14.43 37.04 38.92
N GLY A 481 13.39 36.33 38.46
CA GLY A 481 12.70 35.29 39.24
C GLY A 481 13.37 33.92 39.17
N THR A 482 12.73 32.91 39.76
CA THR A 482 13.19 31.51 39.79
C THR A 482 12.21 30.57 39.08
N LEU A 483 12.64 29.34 38.79
CA LEU A 483 11.79 28.32 38.17
C LEU A 483 10.67 27.80 39.10
N GLU A 484 10.69 28.15 40.39
CA GLU A 484 9.64 27.84 41.37
C GLU A 484 8.25 28.27 40.90
N VAL A 485 8.15 29.46 40.29
CA VAL A 485 6.89 30.03 39.77
C VAL A 485 6.31 29.17 38.63
N ILE A 486 7.19 28.49 37.89
CA ILE A 486 6.83 27.64 36.74
C ILE A 486 6.52 26.22 37.20
N PHE A 487 7.37 25.64 38.06
CA PHE A 487 7.23 24.25 38.48
C PHE A 487 6.15 24.03 39.54
N LYS A 488 5.80 25.05 40.33
CA LYS A 488 4.70 25.03 41.32
C LYS A 488 4.71 23.79 42.23
N ASN A 489 5.89 23.23 42.48
CA ASN A 489 6.10 22.11 43.39
C ASN A 489 6.81 22.65 44.63
N PRO A 490 6.12 22.82 45.77
CA PRO A 490 6.78 23.22 47.00
C PRO A 490 7.80 22.14 47.42
N TYR A 491 8.94 22.58 47.95
CA TYR A 491 9.98 21.71 48.50
C TYR A 491 9.52 20.93 49.73
#